data_AF-A0A388TCP3-F1
#
_entry.id   AF-A0A388TCP3-F1
#
_cell.length_a   1.000
_cell.length_b   1.000
_cell.length_c   1.000
_cell.angle_alpha   90.00
_cell.angle_beta   90.00
_cell.angle_gamma   90.00
#
_symmetry.space_group_name_H-M   'P 1'
#
loop_
_entity.id
_entity.type
_entity.pdbx_description
1 polymer ?
#
loop_
_entity_poly.entity_id
_entity_poly.type
_entity_poly.pdbx_seq_one_letter_code
_entity_poly.pdbx_strand_id
1 'polypeptide(L)' 'MINNIPQPEISAAFTIEDIHKIREWNYERRKNMTAAEWLADEAAGAQRMLDKIARAHKKQL' A
#
# COMPACT_ATOMS: atom_id res chain seq x y z
N MET A 1 11.25 -2.20 11.81
CA MET A 1 9.83 -1.89 11.55
C MET A 1 9.79 -0.53 10.87
N ILE A 2 9.33 -0.53 9.63
CA ILE A 2 9.19 0.64 8.78
C ILE A 2 8.25 1.65 9.46
N ASN A 3 8.61 2.94 9.40
CA ASN A 3 7.94 4.09 10.03
C ASN A 3 6.42 3.90 10.20
N ASN A 4 5.92 4.05 11.43
CA ASN A 4 4.50 3.94 11.78
C ASN A 4 3.70 5.16 11.30
N ILE A 5 3.70 5.39 9.98
CA ILE A 5 3.00 6.51 9.36
C ILE A 5 1.58 6.05 9.06
N PRO A 6 0.54 6.67 9.66
CA PRO A 6 -0.84 6.27 9.44
C PRO A 6 -1.20 6.43 7.96
N GLN A 7 -1.95 5.47 7.42
CA GLN A 7 -2.46 5.57 6.06
C GLN A 7 -3.38 6.79 5.93
N PRO A 8 -3.31 7.52 4.81
CA PRO A 8 -4.17 8.68 4.60
C PRO A 8 -5.63 8.24 4.44
N GLU A 9 -6.54 9.05 4.96
CA GLU A 9 -7.95 8.93 4.63
C GLU A 9 -8.20 9.35 3.18
N ILE A 10 -8.79 8.44 2.41
CA ILE A 10 -9.08 8.61 0.99
C ILE A 10 -10.57 8.81 0.81
N SER A 11 -10.94 9.91 0.13
CA SER A 11 -12.34 10.18 -0.15
C SER A 11 -12.95 9.11 -1.07
N ALA A 12 -14.27 8.87 -0.93
CA ALA A 12 -14.98 7.96 -1.83
C ALA A 12 -14.98 8.44 -3.30
N ALA A 13 -14.79 9.73 -3.53
CA ALA A 13 -14.73 10.33 -4.87
C ALA A 13 -13.35 10.19 -5.54
N PHE A 14 -12.31 9.76 -4.79
CA PHE A 14 -10.95 9.55 -5.27
C PHE A 14 -10.40 10.70 -6.14
N THR A 15 -10.20 11.85 -5.50
CA THR A 15 -9.80 13.10 -6.14
C THR A 15 -8.28 13.17 -6.38
N ILE A 16 -7.83 14.21 -7.10
CA ILE A 16 -6.39 14.50 -7.27
C ILE A 16 -5.70 14.70 -5.92
N GLU A 17 -6.39 15.31 -4.96
CA GLU A 17 -5.84 15.51 -3.61
C GLU A 17 -5.61 14.19 -2.88
N ASP A 18 -6.48 13.19 -3.09
CA ASP A 18 -6.29 11.85 -2.55
C ASP A 18 -5.04 11.18 -3.15
N ILE A 19 -4.76 11.42 -4.45
CA ILE A 19 -3.53 10.94 -5.09
C ILE A 19 -2.31 11.59 -4.47
N HIS A 20 -2.34 12.89 -4.17
CA HIS A 20 -1.24 13.59 -3.49
C HIS A 20 -0.99 13.02 -2.10
N LYS A 21 -2.04 12.82 -1.29
CA LYS A 21 -1.93 12.20 0.04
C LYS A 21 -1.30 10.80 -0.02
N ILE A 22 -1.69 9.98 -0.99
CA ILE A 22 -1.11 8.64 -1.19
C ILE A 22 0.37 8.74 -1.55
N ARG A 23 0.75 9.66 -2.44
CA ARG A 23 2.15 9.85 -2.86
C ARG A 23 3.01 10.33 -1.70
N GLU A 24 2.53 11.31 -0.95
CA GLU A 24 3.21 11.84 0.24
C GLU A 24 3.39 10.75 1.29
N TRP A 25 2.33 10.01 1.61
CA TRP A 25 2.41 8.89 2.56
C TRP A 25 3.40 7.81 2.11
N ASN A 26 3.39 7.46 0.82
CA ASN A 26 4.34 6.48 0.27
C ASN A 26 5.79 6.97 0.34
N TYR A 27 6.02 8.25 0.06
CA TYR A 27 7.34 8.85 0.21
C TYR A 27 7.79 8.79 1.67
N GLU A 28 6.98 9.31 2.58
CA GLU A 28 7.30 9.41 4.00
C GLU A 28 7.54 8.04 4.65
N ARG A 29 6.76 7.02 4.30
CA ARG A 29 6.96 5.68 4.86
C ARG A 29 8.19 4.98 4.29
N ARG A 30 8.63 5.33 3.08
CA ARG A 30 9.74 4.67 2.36
C ARG A 30 11.06 5.45 2.40
N LYS A 31 11.07 6.73 2.76
CA LYS A 31 12.23 7.63 2.60
C LYS A 31 13.52 7.16 3.29
N ASN A 32 13.40 6.37 4.35
CA ASN A 32 14.54 5.86 5.12
C ASN A 32 14.76 4.35 4.93
N MET A 33 14.06 3.71 4.00
CA MET A 33 14.25 2.29 3.71
C MET A 33 15.57 2.07 2.97
N THR A 34 16.26 0.99 3.32
CA THR A 34 17.26 0.38 2.45
C THR A 34 16.60 -0.27 1.23
N ALA A 35 17.38 -0.53 0.18
CA ALA A 35 16.88 -1.24 -1.00
C ALA A 35 16.30 -2.62 -0.64
N ALA A 36 16.90 -3.34 0.32
CA ALA A 36 16.40 -4.63 0.77
C ALA A 36 15.04 -4.52 1.49
N GLU A 37 14.87 -3.50 2.34
CA GLU A 37 13.58 -3.23 3.00
C GLU A 37 12.50 -2.81 2.00
N TRP A 38 12.86 -2.01 0.99
CA TRP A 38 11.93 -1.63 -0.07
C TRP A 38 11.47 -2.83 -0.89
N LEU A 39 12.39 -3.73 -1.28
CA LEU A 39 12.04 -4.96 -1.99
C LEU A 39 11.13 -5.87 -1.15
N ALA A 40 11.38 -5.96 0.16
CA ALA A 40 10.53 -6.72 1.07
C ALA A 40 9.13 -6.10 1.20
N ASP A 41 9.02 -4.76 1.25
CA ASP A 41 7.74 -4.04 1.27
C ASP A 41 6.93 -4.28 0.00
N GLU A 42 7.56 -4.21 -1.18
CA GLU A 42 6.94 -4.49 -2.47
C GLU A 42 6.47 -5.95 -2.58
N ALA A 43 7.30 -6.92 -2.19
CA ALA A 43 6.93 -8.33 -2.17
C ALA A 43 5.74 -8.61 -1.25
N ALA A 44 5.72 -8.01 -0.04
CA ALA A 44 4.59 -8.11 0.87
C ALA A 44 3.31 -7.48 0.28
N GLY A 45 3.45 -6.38 -0.48
CA GLY A 45 2.36 -5.76 -1.24
C GLY A 45 1.76 -6.69 -2.28
N ALA A 46 2.61 -7.33 -3.09
CA ALA A 46 2.19 -8.30 -4.10
C ALA A 46 1.44 -9.49 -3.48
N GLN A 47 1.96 -10.05 -2.37
CA GLN A 47 1.30 -11.16 -1.68
C GLN A 47 -0.10 -10.78 -1.18
N ARG A 48 -0.26 -9.58 -0.59
CA ARG A 48 -1.59 -9.09 -0.17
C ARG A 48 -2.58 -8.99 -1.32
N MET A 49 -2.10 -8.66 -2.53
CA MET A 49 -2.95 -8.63 -3.73
C MET A 49 -3.36 -10.04 -4.16
N LEU A 50 -2.43 -10.99 -4.21
CA LEU A 50 -2.72 -12.39 -4.52
C LEU A 50 -3.76 -12.98 -3.55
N ASP A 51 -3.64 -12.68 -2.26
CA ASP A 51 -4.62 -13.11 -1.25
C ASP A 51 -6.01 -12.53 -1.50
N LYS A 52 -6.11 -11.27 -1.96
CA LYS A 52 -7.39 -10.64 -2.32
C LYS A 52 -8.02 -11.33 -3.52
N ILE A 53 -7.22 -11.64 -4.55
CA ILE A 53 -7.67 -12.36 -5.75
C ILE A 53 -8.18 -13.75 -5.37
N ALA A 54 -7.41 -14.50 -4.58
CA ALA A 54 -7.79 -15.84 -4.13
C ALA A 54 -9.11 -15.82 -3.32
N ARG A 55 -9.31 -14.82 -2.45
CA ARG A 55 -10.56 -14.63 -1.71
C ARG A 55 -11.74 -14.28 -2.62
N ALA A 56 -11.53 -13.43 -3.62
CA ALA A 56 -12.57 -13.08 -4.58
C ALA A 56 -13.01 -14.32 -5.39
N HIS A 57 -12.06 -15.14 -5.83
CA HIS A 57 -12.35 -16.39 -6.54
C HIS A 57 -13.10 -17.40 -5.67
N LYS A 58 -12.70 -17.58 -4.40
CA LYS A 58 -13.40 -18.49 -3.47
C LYS A 58 -14.84 -18.09 -3.15
N LYS A 59 -15.18 -16.79 -3.23
CA LYS A 59 -16.54 -16.30 -2.99
C LYS A 59 -17.49 -16.51 -4.19
N GLN A 60 -16.96 -16.86 -5.36
CA GLN A 60 -17.74 -17.08 -6.58
C GLN A 60 -18.15 -18.55 -6.80
N LEU A 61 -17.72 -19.45 -5.91
CA LEU A 61 -18.07 -20.88 -5.87
C LEU A 61 -18.94 -21.17 -4.66
#